data_AF-A0A7W6H0U5-F1
#
_entry.id   AF-A0A7W6H0U5-F1
#
_cell.length_a   1.000
_cell.length_b   1.000
_cell.length_c   1.000
_cell.angle_alpha   90.00
_cell.angle_beta   90.00
_cell.angle_gamma   90.00
#
_symmetry.space_group_name_H-M   'P 1'
#
loop_
_entity.id
_entity.type
_entity.pdbx_description
1 polymer ?
#
loop_
_entity_poly.entity_id
_entity_poly.type
_entity_poly.pdbx_seq_one_letter_code
_entity_poly.pdbx_strand_id
1 'polypeptide(L)'
;MSTMSASALATELKLSRGRISQYVSEGKLDGCYSGEGRQRRFDLQKVAKALGKRLDPGQMMGNGAQTATVLAAQSSEGAPKKRGGGATKLPDGDDDAYHMARTQKAQEEARALRRRNAMDEGTFVLASETTLVMQQLLSKEVAQFENVMRQAARKIADELGVDFKEVRALLVATWREHRSKRAQLLTEQSEVIEMTEAEREANI
;
A
#
# COMPACT_ATOMS: atom_id res chain seq x y z
N MET A 1 17.06 -2.62 -46.34
CA MET A 1 15.67 -3.14 -46.21
C MET A 1 15.74 -4.65 -46.07
N SER A 2 15.78 -5.15 -44.82
CA SER A 2 15.80 -6.60 -44.54
C SER A 2 14.36 -7.10 -44.53
N THR A 3 13.96 -7.87 -45.55
CA THR A 3 12.64 -8.50 -45.59
C THR A 3 12.75 -9.94 -45.10
N MET A 4 11.90 -10.33 -44.16
CA MET A 4 11.99 -11.62 -43.48
C MET A 4 10.65 -12.36 -43.43
N SER A 5 10.69 -13.68 -43.26
CA SER A 5 9.48 -14.50 -43.15
C SER A 5 8.81 -14.30 -41.78
N ALA A 6 7.53 -14.68 -41.68
CA ALA A 6 6.78 -14.59 -40.42
C ALA A 6 7.43 -15.36 -39.26
N SER A 7 8.15 -16.45 -39.55
CA SER A 7 8.88 -17.21 -38.53
C SER A 7 10.12 -16.50 -38.03
N ALA A 8 10.88 -15.86 -38.94
CA ALA A 8 12.05 -15.09 -38.57
C ALA A 8 11.66 -13.83 -37.76
N LEU A 9 10.57 -13.18 -38.15
CA LEU A 9 10.01 -12.04 -37.41
C LEU A 9 9.53 -12.43 -36.01
N ALA A 10 8.95 -13.63 -35.84
CA ALA A 10 8.55 -14.17 -34.55
C ALA A 10 9.75 -14.34 -33.61
N THR A 11 10.84 -14.92 -34.12
CA THR A 11 12.06 -15.10 -33.35
C THR A 11 12.68 -13.76 -32.96
N GLU A 12 12.74 -12.81 -33.90
CA GLU A 12 13.34 -11.49 -33.67
C GLU A 12 12.58 -10.67 -32.62
N LEU A 13 11.25 -10.64 -32.71
CA LEU A 13 10.39 -9.91 -31.76
C LEU A 13 10.06 -10.72 -30.50
N LYS A 14 10.59 -11.94 -30.35
CA LYS A 14 10.25 -12.89 -29.27
C LYS A 14 8.73 -13.12 -29.13
N LEU A 15 8.03 -13.18 -30.25
CA LEU A 15 6.59 -13.41 -30.34
C LEU A 15 6.30 -14.79 -30.93
N SER A 16 5.15 -15.37 -30.58
CA SER A 16 4.70 -16.61 -31.22
C SER A 16 4.25 -16.35 -32.66
N ARG A 17 4.42 -17.35 -33.54
CA ARG A 17 3.94 -17.28 -34.94
C ARG A 17 2.43 -17.00 -35.03
N GLY A 18 1.65 -17.57 -34.09
CA GLY A 18 0.21 -17.32 -33.98
C GLY A 18 -0.11 -15.85 -33.69
N ARG A 19 0.68 -15.20 -32.83
CA ARG A 19 0.49 -13.78 -32.50
C ARG A 19 0.75 -12.85 -33.69
N ILE A 20 1.75 -13.16 -34.51
CA ILE A 20 1.99 -12.42 -35.76
C ILE A 20 0.83 -12.60 -36.73
N SER A 21 0.30 -13.82 -36.88
CA SER A 21 -0.87 -14.07 -37.72
C SER A 21 -2.09 -13.28 -37.24
N GLN A 22 -2.28 -13.18 -35.93
CA GLN A 22 -3.34 -12.39 -35.32
C GLN A 22 -3.19 -10.89 -35.61
N TYR A 23 -1.97 -10.34 -35.54
CA TYR A 23 -1.74 -8.93 -35.87
C TYR A 23 -1.97 -8.61 -37.35
N VAL A 24 -1.76 -9.59 -38.25
CA VAL A 24 -2.14 -9.43 -39.65
C VAL A 24 -3.65 -9.48 -39.83
N SER A 25 -4.37 -10.39 -39.15
CA SER A 25 -5.84 -10.44 -39.24
C SER A 25 -6.53 -9.23 -38.60
N GLU A 26 -5.92 -8.63 -37.57
CA GLU A 26 -6.40 -7.41 -36.92
C GLU A 26 -6.05 -6.12 -37.73
N GLY A 27 -5.40 -6.25 -38.89
CA GLY A 27 -4.98 -5.13 -39.74
C GLY A 27 -3.86 -4.25 -39.16
N LYS A 28 -3.23 -4.68 -38.05
CA LYS A 28 -2.19 -3.92 -37.36
C LYS A 28 -0.87 -3.87 -38.12
N LEU A 29 -0.64 -4.83 -39.01
CA LEU A 29 0.56 -4.94 -39.84
C LEU A 29 0.29 -4.64 -41.32
N ASP A 30 -0.85 -4.03 -41.66
CA ASP A 30 -1.17 -3.67 -43.04
C ASP A 30 -0.17 -2.64 -43.58
N GLY A 31 0.34 -2.89 -44.79
CA GLY A 31 1.41 -2.10 -45.41
C GLY A 31 2.83 -2.41 -44.89
N CYS A 32 2.98 -3.35 -43.94
CA CYS A 32 4.27 -3.77 -43.39
C CYS A 32 4.81 -5.07 -43.99
N TYR A 33 4.05 -5.70 -44.91
CA TYR A 33 4.45 -6.91 -45.60
C TYR A 33 4.11 -6.86 -47.09
N SER A 34 4.81 -7.65 -47.89
CA SER A 34 4.52 -7.92 -49.30
C SER A 34 4.29 -9.41 -49.52
N GLY A 35 3.38 -9.75 -50.44
CA GLY A 35 2.98 -11.12 -50.74
C GLY A 35 1.75 -11.61 -49.96
N GLU A 36 1.26 -12.80 -50.32
CA GLU A 36 0.00 -13.36 -49.81
C GLU A 36 0.23 -14.65 -49.01
N GLY A 37 -0.58 -14.86 -47.97
CA GLY A 37 -0.57 -16.06 -47.14
C GLY A 37 0.81 -16.42 -46.57
N ARG A 38 1.29 -17.64 -46.87
CA ARG A 38 2.57 -18.16 -46.36
C ARG A 38 3.80 -17.52 -47.01
N GLN A 39 3.64 -16.82 -48.13
CA GLN A 39 4.74 -16.14 -48.83
C GLN A 39 4.94 -14.69 -48.40
N ARG A 40 4.22 -14.21 -47.38
CA ARG A 40 4.40 -12.87 -46.82
C ARG A 40 5.86 -12.62 -46.41
N ARG A 41 6.40 -11.49 -46.83
CA ARG A 41 7.72 -10.97 -46.45
C ARG A 41 7.51 -9.68 -45.68
N PHE A 42 7.92 -9.66 -44.43
CA PHE A 42 7.73 -8.56 -43.51
C PHE A 42 8.96 -7.66 -43.49
N ASP A 43 8.72 -6.36 -43.51
CA ASP A 43 9.74 -5.35 -43.29
C ASP A 43 9.82 -5.02 -41.80
N LEU A 44 10.93 -5.40 -41.17
CA LEU A 44 11.14 -5.27 -39.73
C LEU A 44 10.95 -3.82 -39.24
N GLN A 45 11.43 -2.83 -40.00
CA GLN A 45 11.35 -1.43 -39.61
C GLN A 45 9.91 -0.90 -39.64
N LYS A 46 9.12 -1.34 -40.63
CA LYS A 46 7.70 -0.96 -40.73
C LYS A 46 6.87 -1.63 -39.64
N VAL A 47 7.13 -2.91 -39.37
CA VAL A 47 6.47 -3.66 -38.29
C VAL A 47 6.76 -3.03 -36.92
N ALA A 48 8.02 -2.69 -36.64
CA ALA A 48 8.42 -2.04 -35.40
C ALA A 48 7.66 -0.71 -35.19
N LYS A 49 7.60 0.11 -36.24
CA LYS A 49 6.90 1.40 -36.22
C LYS A 49 5.38 1.27 -36.08
N ALA A 50 4.78 0.24 -36.68
CA ALA A 50 3.34 -0.03 -36.57
C ALA A 50 2.96 -0.52 -35.17
N LEU A 51 3.76 -1.43 -34.59
CA LEU A 51 3.53 -1.97 -33.25
C LEU A 51 3.78 -0.93 -32.15
N GLY A 52 4.81 -0.10 -32.28
CA GLY A 52 5.10 0.96 -31.29
C GLY A 52 4.05 2.07 -31.22
N LYS A 53 3.20 2.23 -32.24
CA LYS A 53 2.14 3.26 -32.28
C LYS A 53 0.76 2.78 -31.82
N ARG A 54 0.53 1.47 -31.76
CA ARG A 54 -0.83 0.88 -31.62
C ARG A 54 -0.96 -0.15 -30.50
N LEU A 55 0.04 -0.27 -29.63
CA LEU A 55 -0.01 -1.23 -28.54
C LEU A 55 -0.66 -0.61 -27.30
N ASP A 56 -1.78 -1.18 -26.87
CA ASP A 56 -2.49 -0.83 -25.64
C ASP A 56 -1.58 -1.05 -24.40
N PRO A 57 -1.56 -0.14 -23.41
CA PRO A 57 -0.77 -0.26 -22.18
C PRO A 57 -0.94 -1.60 -21.44
N GLY A 58 -2.11 -2.25 -21.50
CA GLY A 58 -2.33 -3.57 -20.91
C GLY A 58 -1.56 -4.70 -21.60
N GLN A 59 -1.27 -4.55 -22.90
CA GLN A 59 -0.46 -5.49 -23.68
C GLN A 59 1.05 -5.27 -23.46
N MET A 60 1.44 -4.06 -23.05
CA MET A 60 2.82 -3.71 -22.73
C MET A 60 3.31 -4.36 -21.43
N MET A 61 2.44 -4.50 -20.43
CA MET A 61 2.81 -5.04 -19.11
C MET A 61 2.98 -6.57 -19.05
N GLY A 62 2.36 -7.32 -19.98
CA GLY A 62 2.52 -8.78 -20.05
C GLY A 62 3.80 -9.20 -20.80
N ASN A 63 3.68 -9.45 -22.11
CA ASN A 63 4.79 -9.85 -22.98
C ASN A 63 5.42 -8.66 -23.73
N GLY A 64 4.76 -7.50 -23.71
CA GLY A 64 5.21 -6.30 -24.43
C GLY A 64 6.49 -5.68 -23.86
N ALA A 65 6.82 -5.90 -22.58
CA ALA A 65 8.05 -5.39 -21.97
C ALA A 65 9.33 -5.96 -22.64
N GLN A 66 9.31 -7.25 -23.01
CA GLN A 66 10.41 -7.88 -23.75
C GLN A 66 10.46 -7.43 -25.22
N THR A 67 9.29 -7.12 -25.79
CA THR A 67 9.21 -6.62 -27.17
C THR A 67 9.67 -5.17 -27.26
N ALA A 68 9.29 -4.34 -26.28
CA ALA A 68 9.64 -2.92 -26.19
C ALA A 68 11.14 -2.71 -25.97
N THR A 69 11.79 -3.58 -25.19
CA THR A 69 13.25 -3.53 -24.99
C THR A 69 14.03 -3.87 -26.26
N VAL A 70 13.58 -4.87 -27.05
CA VAL A 70 14.18 -5.20 -28.35
C VAL A 70 13.93 -4.08 -29.38
N LEU A 71 12.72 -3.52 -29.41
CA LEU A 71 12.36 -2.38 -30.26
C LEU A 71 13.17 -1.12 -29.91
N ALA A 72 13.39 -0.85 -28.62
CA ALA A 72 14.20 0.27 -28.15
C ALA A 72 15.68 0.10 -28.50
N ALA A 73 16.23 -1.11 -28.39
CA ALA A 73 17.62 -1.41 -28.75
C ALA A 73 17.90 -1.27 -30.25
N GLN A 74 16.91 -1.55 -31.12
CA GLN A 74 17.06 -1.38 -32.58
C GLN A 74 16.70 0.02 -33.09
N SER A 75 16.09 0.86 -32.25
CA SER A 75 15.74 2.26 -32.60
C SER A 75 16.85 3.27 -32.27
N SER A 76 18.06 2.81 -31.92
CA SER A 76 19.18 3.68 -31.50
C SER A 76 19.95 4.33 -32.65
N GLU A 77 19.51 4.20 -33.91
CA GLU A 77 20.01 5.00 -35.01
C GLU A 77 18.95 6.01 -35.46
N GLY A 78 19.17 7.27 -35.09
CA GLY A 78 18.42 8.42 -35.60
C GLY A 78 17.36 8.95 -34.64
N ALA A 79 17.80 9.58 -33.55
CA ALA A 79 16.94 10.50 -32.81
C ALA A 79 16.46 11.62 -33.76
N PRO A 80 15.15 11.75 -34.05
CA PRO A 80 14.67 12.91 -34.77
C PRO A 80 14.68 14.09 -33.81
N LYS A 81 15.31 15.20 -34.25
CA LYS A 81 15.22 16.51 -33.59
C LYS A 81 13.76 16.78 -33.21
N LYS A 82 13.51 17.06 -31.93
CA LYS A 82 12.22 17.52 -31.41
C LYS A 82 11.77 18.72 -32.24
N ARG A 83 10.85 18.49 -33.20
CA ARG A 83 10.13 19.58 -33.86
C ARG A 83 9.19 20.18 -32.81
N GLY A 84 9.20 21.51 -32.71
CA GLY A 84 8.42 22.26 -31.72
C GLY A 84 6.98 21.78 -31.65
N GLY A 85 6.48 21.60 -30.44
CA GLY A 85 5.14 21.12 -30.15
C GLY A 85 4.10 22.12 -30.64
N GLY A 86 3.57 21.89 -31.84
CA GLY A 86 2.23 22.35 -32.16
C GLY A 86 1.27 21.55 -31.29
N ALA A 87 0.48 22.23 -30.47
CA ALA A 87 -0.52 21.60 -29.62
C ALA A 87 -1.53 20.86 -30.50
N THR A 88 -1.37 19.54 -30.63
CA THR A 88 -2.44 18.66 -31.12
C THR A 88 -3.52 18.67 -30.05
N LYS A 89 -4.75 19.03 -30.45
CA LYS A 89 -5.93 19.01 -29.59
C LYS A 89 -6.02 17.63 -28.92
N LEU A 90 -6.08 17.59 -27.59
CA LEU A 90 -6.30 16.34 -26.86
C LEU A 90 -7.59 15.69 -27.40
N PRO A 91 -7.64 14.36 -27.59
CA PRO A 91 -8.89 13.68 -27.86
C PRO A 91 -9.85 13.94 -26.69
N ASP A 92 -10.99 14.58 -26.96
CA ASP A 92 -12.07 14.84 -25.99
C ASP A 92 -12.83 13.54 -25.66
N GLY A 93 -12.11 12.52 -25.16
CA GLY A 93 -12.67 11.22 -24.81
C GLY A 93 -12.54 10.93 -23.32
N ASP A 94 -13.57 10.32 -22.74
CA ASP A 94 -13.67 9.86 -21.35
C ASP A 94 -12.51 8.94 -20.89
N ASP A 95 -11.62 8.53 -21.80
CA ASP A 95 -10.41 7.77 -21.52
C ASP A 95 -9.51 8.47 -20.50
N ASP A 96 -9.37 9.80 -20.56
CA ASP A 96 -8.55 10.55 -19.60
C ASP A 96 -9.16 10.51 -18.19
N ALA A 97 -10.50 10.63 -18.08
CA ALA A 97 -11.20 10.52 -16.81
C ALA A 97 -11.08 9.10 -16.22
N TYR A 98 -11.17 8.07 -17.07
CA TYR A 98 -10.99 6.68 -16.67
C TYR A 98 -9.55 6.39 -16.21
N HIS A 99 -8.54 6.88 -16.94
CA HIS A 99 -7.14 6.72 -16.58
C HIS A 99 -6.79 7.47 -15.28
N MET A 100 -7.34 8.67 -15.08
CA MET A 100 -7.21 9.42 -13.82
C MET A 100 -7.87 8.68 -12.66
N ALA A 101 -9.11 8.22 -12.81
CA ALA A 101 -9.83 7.48 -11.77
C ALA A 101 -9.12 6.18 -11.40
N ARG A 102 -8.56 5.46 -12.39
CA ARG A 102 -7.77 4.25 -12.16
C ARG A 102 -6.46 4.53 -11.42
N THR A 103 -5.80 5.64 -11.77
CA THR A 103 -4.56 6.07 -11.09
C THR A 103 -4.86 6.45 -9.64
N GLN A 104 -5.94 7.19 -9.40
CA GLN A 104 -6.40 7.54 -8.04
C GLN A 104 -6.73 6.29 -7.22
N LYS A 105 -7.47 5.34 -7.80
CA LYS A 105 -7.77 4.06 -7.15
C LYS A 105 -6.50 3.29 -6.76
N ALA A 106 -5.53 3.19 -7.67
CA ALA A 106 -4.27 2.52 -7.39
C ALA A 106 -3.44 3.23 -6.30
N GLN A 107 -3.49 4.56 -6.24
CA GLN A 107 -2.86 5.34 -5.17
C GLN A 107 -3.51 5.11 -3.81
N GLU A 108 -4.84 5.07 -3.76
CA GLU A 108 -5.58 4.78 -2.52
C GLU A 108 -5.39 3.33 -2.06
N GLU A 109 -5.37 2.36 -2.98
CA GLU A 109 -5.05 0.96 -2.67
C GLU A 109 -3.62 0.83 -2.13
N ALA A 110 -2.65 1.54 -2.71
CA ALA A 110 -1.28 1.56 -2.21
C ALA A 110 -1.19 2.18 -0.80
N ARG A 111 -1.98 3.23 -0.51
CA ARG A 111 -2.08 3.82 0.84
C ARG A 111 -2.68 2.83 1.84
N ALA A 112 -3.76 2.14 1.47
CA ALA A 112 -4.39 1.13 2.30
C ALA A 112 -3.44 -0.05 2.59
N LEU A 113 -2.69 -0.50 1.58
CA LEU A 113 -1.72 -1.58 1.74
C LEU A 113 -0.56 -1.18 2.66
N ARG A 114 -0.03 0.05 2.55
CA ARG A 114 1.00 0.55 3.47
C ARG A 114 0.52 0.59 4.92
N ARG A 115 -0.72 1.05 5.16
CA ARG A 115 -1.31 1.04 6.51
C ARG A 115 -1.45 -0.38 7.05
N ARG A 116 -1.88 -1.33 6.21
CA ARG A 116 -2.00 -2.75 6.59
C ARG A 116 -0.65 -3.37 6.93
N ASN A 117 0.37 -3.15 6.09
CA ASN A 117 1.72 -3.64 6.37
C ASN A 117 2.27 -3.09 7.69
N ALA A 118 2.06 -1.80 7.96
CA ALA A 118 2.48 -1.20 9.22
C ALA A 118 1.71 -1.73 10.45
N MET A 119 0.44 -2.14 10.28
CA MET A 119 -0.30 -2.86 11.33
C MET A 119 0.28 -4.26 11.57
N ASP A 120 0.57 -5.01 10.49
CA ASP A 120 1.14 -6.37 10.57
C ASP A 120 2.56 -6.36 11.15
N GLU A 121 3.34 -5.32 10.87
CA GLU A 121 4.67 -5.06 11.45
C GLU A 121 4.59 -4.56 12.91
N GLY A 122 3.40 -4.34 13.45
CA GLY A 122 3.17 -3.92 14.84
C GLY A 122 3.44 -2.43 15.11
N THR A 123 3.54 -1.61 14.07
CA THR A 123 3.70 -0.15 14.20
C THR A 123 2.42 0.53 14.68
N PHE A 124 1.26 -0.02 14.28
CA PHE A 124 -0.05 0.48 14.70
C PHE A 124 -0.78 -0.58 15.54
N VAL A 125 -1.30 -0.16 16.68
CA VAL A 125 -2.20 -0.97 17.51
C VAL A 125 -3.57 -0.32 17.56
N LEU A 126 -4.61 -1.16 17.66
CA LEU A 126 -5.95 -0.64 17.89
C LEU A 126 -6.00 -0.02 19.29
N ALA A 127 -6.22 1.29 19.34
CA ALA A 127 -6.21 2.04 20.60
C ALA A 127 -7.23 1.47 21.60
N SER A 128 -8.44 1.14 21.14
CA SER A 128 -9.50 0.59 21.99
C SER A 128 -9.12 -0.76 22.63
N GLU A 129 -8.43 -1.63 21.88
CA GLU A 129 -7.95 -2.91 22.40
C GLU A 129 -6.82 -2.72 23.39
N THR A 130 -5.88 -1.81 23.10
CA THR A 130 -4.79 -1.45 24.01
C THR A 130 -5.35 -0.89 25.32
N THR A 131 -6.34 0.01 25.25
CA THR A 131 -7.02 0.56 26.43
C THR A 131 -7.67 -0.55 27.25
N LEU A 132 -8.36 -1.50 26.61
CA LEU A 132 -9.03 -2.61 27.30
C LEU A 132 -8.04 -3.53 28.01
N VAL A 133 -6.96 -3.93 27.34
CA VAL A 133 -5.90 -4.76 27.93
C VAL A 133 -5.23 -4.04 29.11
N MET A 134 -4.91 -2.75 28.94
CA MET A 134 -4.32 -1.95 30.01
C MET A 134 -5.25 -1.80 31.21
N GLN A 135 -6.55 -1.55 30.99
CA GLN A 135 -7.54 -1.51 32.06
C GLN A 135 -7.60 -2.83 32.83
N GLN A 136 -7.57 -3.96 32.13
CA GLN A 136 -7.56 -5.28 32.78
C GLN A 136 -6.29 -5.51 33.61
N LEU A 137 -5.11 -5.17 33.08
CA LEU A 137 -3.84 -5.30 33.80
C LEU A 137 -3.82 -4.42 35.06
N LEU A 138 -4.15 -3.13 34.92
CA LEU A 138 -4.21 -2.19 36.05
C LEU A 138 -5.24 -2.62 37.10
N SER A 139 -6.39 -3.17 36.68
CA SER A 139 -7.40 -3.67 37.62
C SER A 139 -6.88 -4.85 38.43
N LYS A 140 -6.11 -5.75 37.80
CA LYS A 140 -5.46 -6.88 38.50
C LYS A 140 -4.43 -6.38 39.51
N GLU A 141 -3.59 -5.41 39.14
CA GLU A 141 -2.61 -4.81 40.05
C GLU A 141 -3.28 -4.13 41.26
N VAL A 142 -4.35 -3.36 41.03
CA VAL A 142 -5.12 -2.74 42.12
C VAL A 142 -5.71 -3.79 43.06
N ALA A 143 -6.24 -4.90 42.52
CA ALA A 143 -6.76 -5.99 43.33
C ALA A 143 -5.65 -6.70 44.15
N GLN A 144 -4.45 -6.85 43.58
CA GLN A 144 -3.30 -7.39 44.32
C GLN A 144 -2.88 -6.45 45.47
N PHE A 145 -2.92 -5.13 45.25
CA PHE A 145 -2.62 -4.16 46.31
C PHE A 145 -3.60 -4.26 47.49
N GLU A 146 -4.89 -4.54 47.25
CA GLU A 146 -5.85 -4.79 48.33
C GLU A 146 -5.50 -6.03 49.17
N ASN A 147 -4.86 -7.04 48.57
CA ASN A 147 -4.34 -8.19 49.33
C ASN A 147 -3.15 -7.78 50.22
N VAL A 148 -2.25 -6.94 49.70
CA VAL A 148 -1.14 -6.38 50.50
C VAL A 148 -1.67 -5.58 51.67
N MET A 149 -2.71 -4.75 51.48
CA MET A 149 -3.34 -4.02 52.58
C MET A 149 -3.94 -4.94 53.64
N ARG A 150 -4.52 -6.07 53.25
CA ARG A 150 -5.02 -7.07 54.21
C ARG A 150 -3.87 -7.66 55.04
N GLN A 151 -2.74 -7.97 54.41
CA GLN A 151 -1.57 -8.49 55.10
C GLN A 151 -0.95 -7.43 56.02
N ALA A 152 -0.85 -6.19 55.56
CA ALA A 152 -0.40 -5.05 56.36
C ALA A 152 -1.29 -4.83 57.59
N ALA A 153 -2.62 -4.83 57.40
CA ALA A 153 -3.57 -4.73 58.50
C ALA A 153 -3.35 -5.82 59.55
N ARG A 154 -3.04 -7.05 59.13
CA ARG A 154 -2.75 -8.16 60.03
C ARG A 154 -1.47 -7.93 60.82
N LYS A 155 -0.38 -7.55 60.15
CA LYS A 155 0.90 -7.25 60.82
C LYS A 155 0.75 -6.11 61.83
N ILE A 156 0.07 -5.03 61.46
CA ILE A 156 -0.19 -3.89 62.34
C ILE A 156 -1.01 -4.31 63.57
N ALA A 157 -2.04 -5.12 63.37
CA ALA A 157 -2.85 -5.65 64.46
C ALA A 157 -2.03 -6.53 65.42
N ASP A 158 -1.20 -7.41 64.89
CA ASP A 158 -0.36 -8.31 65.69
C ASP A 158 0.76 -7.54 66.43
N GLU A 159 1.37 -6.51 65.82
CA GLU A 159 2.45 -5.71 66.41
C GLU A 159 1.96 -4.68 67.45
N LEU A 160 0.81 -4.04 67.19
CA LEU A 160 0.28 -2.98 68.05
C LEU A 160 -0.81 -3.47 69.01
N GLY A 161 -1.21 -4.75 68.92
CA GLY A 161 -2.26 -5.34 69.77
C GLY A 161 -3.65 -4.75 69.56
N VAL A 162 -3.92 -4.19 68.37
CA VAL A 162 -5.19 -3.56 68.01
C VAL A 162 -6.09 -4.52 67.23
N ASP A 163 -7.39 -4.22 67.12
CA ASP A 163 -8.31 -5.08 66.36
C ASP A 163 -8.02 -5.06 64.85
N PHE A 164 -7.87 -6.26 64.28
CA PHE A 164 -7.59 -6.43 62.86
C PHE A 164 -8.68 -5.89 61.95
N LYS A 165 -9.96 -6.03 62.33
CA LYS A 165 -11.08 -5.59 61.47
C LYS A 165 -11.12 -4.08 61.41
N GLU A 166 -10.88 -3.40 62.52
CA GLU A 166 -10.79 -1.94 62.60
C GLU A 166 -9.63 -1.40 61.76
N VAL A 167 -8.41 -1.94 61.92
CA VAL A 167 -7.24 -1.51 61.12
C VAL A 167 -7.47 -1.76 59.63
N ARG A 168 -8.01 -2.93 59.28
CA ARG A 168 -8.32 -3.25 57.87
C ARG A 168 -9.36 -2.29 57.30
N ALA A 169 -10.44 -2.01 58.02
CA ALA A 169 -11.48 -1.10 57.57
C ALA A 169 -10.91 0.31 57.33
N LEU A 170 -10.08 0.80 58.25
CA LEU A 170 -9.42 2.10 58.12
C LEU A 170 -8.50 2.16 56.89
N LEU A 171 -7.59 1.19 56.72
CA LEU A 171 -6.69 1.15 55.57
C LEU A 171 -7.44 1.09 54.24
N VAL A 172 -8.48 0.27 54.15
CA VAL A 172 -9.30 0.17 52.93
C VAL A 172 -10.06 1.46 52.66
N ALA A 173 -10.61 2.12 53.68
CA ALA A 173 -11.30 3.40 53.54
C ALA A 173 -10.35 4.49 53.03
N THR A 174 -9.19 4.66 53.68
CA THR A 174 -8.17 5.64 53.28
C THR A 174 -7.67 5.39 51.86
N TRP A 175 -7.45 4.12 51.48
CA TRP A 175 -7.06 3.77 50.11
C TRP A 175 -8.13 4.13 49.08
N ARG A 176 -9.40 3.81 49.36
CA ARG A 176 -10.52 4.16 48.48
C ARG A 176 -10.64 5.67 48.29
N GLU A 177 -10.49 6.44 49.37
CA GLU A 177 -10.49 7.90 49.31
C GLU A 177 -9.34 8.44 48.46
N HIS A 178 -8.11 7.96 48.69
CA HIS A 178 -6.94 8.33 47.90
C HIS A 178 -7.15 8.00 46.40
N ARG A 179 -7.68 6.81 46.08
CA ARG A 179 -7.98 6.42 44.70
C ARG A 179 -9.04 7.30 44.05
N SER A 180 -10.10 7.68 44.78
CA SER A 180 -11.14 8.56 44.26
C SER A 180 -10.57 9.93 43.87
N LYS A 181 -9.77 10.53 44.78
CA LYS A 181 -9.07 11.80 44.53
C LYS A 181 -8.10 11.70 43.35
N ARG A 182 -7.30 10.63 43.29
CA ARG A 182 -6.37 10.37 42.19
C ARG A 182 -7.07 10.20 40.85
N ALA A 183 -8.23 9.54 40.82
CA ALA A 183 -9.01 9.36 39.60
C ALA A 183 -9.52 10.71 39.07
N GLN A 184 -10.03 11.58 39.93
CA GLN A 184 -10.47 12.93 39.56
C GLN A 184 -9.31 13.74 38.95
N LEU A 185 -8.15 13.76 39.61
CA LEU A 185 -6.96 14.45 39.10
C LEU A 185 -6.49 13.91 37.75
N LEU A 186 -6.55 12.59 37.54
CA LEU A 186 -6.18 11.99 36.26
C LEU A 186 -7.16 12.34 35.14
N THR A 187 -8.47 12.41 35.44
CA THR A 187 -9.47 12.89 34.49
C THR A 187 -9.18 14.32 34.08
N GLU A 188 -8.95 15.21 35.05
CA GLU A 188 -8.59 16.62 34.79
C GLU A 188 -7.30 16.74 33.95
N GLN A 189 -6.28 15.94 34.26
CA GLN A 189 -5.04 15.90 33.46
C GLN A 189 -5.29 15.40 32.05
N SER A 190 -6.15 14.39 31.86
CA SER A 190 -6.44 13.83 30.54
C SER A 190 -7.14 14.81 29.60
N GLU A 191 -7.93 15.76 30.14
CA GLU A 191 -8.58 16.81 29.35
C GLU A 191 -7.58 17.84 28.78
N VAL A 192 -6.39 17.94 29.38
CA VAL A 192 -5.36 18.93 29.03
C VAL A 192 -4.22 18.32 28.20
N ILE A 193 -4.09 16.99 28.17
CA ILE A 193 -3.05 16.31 27.41
C ILE A 193 -3.40 16.31 25.92
N GLU A 194 -2.67 17.12 25.15
CA GLU A 194 -2.70 17.07 23.69
C GLU A 194 -1.79 15.97 23.14
N MET A 195 -2.03 15.58 21.87
CA MET A 195 -1.08 14.76 21.12
C MET A 195 0.30 15.41 21.11
N THR A 196 1.32 14.61 21.35
CA THR A 196 2.70 15.04 21.27
C THR A 196 3.07 15.46 19.84
N GLU A 197 4.13 16.24 19.66
CA GLU A 197 4.59 16.64 18.32
C GLU A 197 4.92 15.44 17.44
N ALA A 198 5.55 14.40 18.01
CA ALA A 198 5.83 13.15 17.30
C ALA A 198 4.55 12.42 16.84
N GLU A 199 3.50 12.41 17.68
CA GLU A 199 2.20 11.83 17.30
C GLU A 199 1.48 12.70 16.27
N ARG A 200 1.60 14.03 16.34
CA ARG A 200 1.04 14.95 15.34
C ARG A 200 1.70 14.78 13.97
N GLU A 201 3.02 14.63 13.92
CA GLU A 201 3.76 14.39 12.68
C GLU A 201 3.43 13.02 12.04
N ALA A 202 3.13 12.02 12.87
CA ALA A 202 2.74 10.69 12.42
C ALA A 202 1.25 10.56 12.03
N ASN A 203 0.43 11.57 12.32
CA ASN A 203 -0.99 11.60 11.98
C ASN A 203 -1.15 12.01 10.49
N ILE A 204 -1.16 11.02 9.59
CA ILE A 204 -1.28 11.17 8.13
C ILE A 204 -2.69 10.80 7.65
#